data_AF-A0A2A2GX37-F1
#
_entry.id   AF-A0A2A2GX37-F1
#
_cell.length_a   1.000
_cell.length_b   1.000
_cell.length_c   1.000
_cell.angle_alpha   90.00
_cell.angle_beta   90.00
_cell.angle_gamma   90.00
#
_symmetry.space_group_name_H-M   'P 1'
#
loop_
_entity.id
_entity.type
_entity.pdbx_description
1 polymer ?
#
loop_
_entity_poly.entity_id
_entity_poly.type
_entity_poly.pdbx_seq_one_letter_code
_entity_poly.pdbx_strand_id
1 'polypeptide(L)'
;MVRYFGFLANRVVGTLLLKVKKALAQEEKKPVKVVTFSSLSQALLNTDPFKCILCGGKMVYQRVLYGLVTKSLLLNSKINCDLQKNQLLMIK
;
A
#
# COMPACT_ATOMS: atom_id res chain seq x y z
N MET A 1 9.39 29.30 -16.13
CA MET A 1 8.43 28.88 -15.08
C MET A 1 7.18 29.73 -15.19
N VAL A 2 6.02 29.11 -15.44
CA VAL A 2 4.76 29.84 -15.69
C VAL A 2 4.19 30.33 -14.34
N ARG A 3 3.88 31.63 -14.24
CA ARG A 3 3.18 32.20 -13.09
C ARG A 3 1.68 32.14 -13.38
N TYR A 4 0.97 31.25 -12.71
CA TYR A 4 -0.49 31.18 -12.82
C TYR A 4 -1.13 32.34 -12.05
N PHE A 5 -2.01 33.08 -12.72
CA PHE A 5 -2.77 34.19 -12.14
C PHE A 5 -4.26 33.81 -12.01
N GLY A 6 -5.00 34.55 -11.18
CA GLY A 6 -6.43 34.33 -10.95
C GLY A 6 -6.71 33.03 -10.21
N PHE A 7 -7.74 32.29 -10.64
CA PHE A 7 -8.19 31.06 -9.97
C PHE A 7 -7.19 29.90 -10.06
N LEU A 8 -6.19 29.98 -10.94
CA LEU A 8 -5.10 28.99 -11.06
C LEU A 8 -3.90 29.30 -10.16
N ALA A 9 -3.91 30.41 -9.40
CA ALA A 9 -2.84 30.71 -8.47
C ALA A 9 -2.87 29.78 -7.24
N ASN A 10 -1.75 29.16 -6.87
CA ASN A 10 -1.65 28.15 -5.80
C ASN A 10 -2.38 28.51 -4.50
N ARG A 11 -2.38 29.79 -4.11
CA ARG A 11 -3.05 30.28 -2.88
C ARG A 11 -4.58 30.13 -2.93
N VAL A 12 -5.19 30.22 -4.11
CA VAL A 12 -6.65 30.30 -4.28
C VAL A 12 -7.24 29.16 -5.13
N VAL A 13 -6.39 28.31 -5.72
CA VAL A 13 -6.79 27.16 -6.55
C VAL A 13 -7.79 26.25 -5.83
N GLY A 14 -7.52 25.89 -4.57
CA GLY A 14 -8.40 24.97 -3.84
C GLY A 14 -9.84 25.46 -3.72
N THR A 15 -10.05 26.77 -3.53
CA THR A 15 -11.38 27.35 -3.29
C THR A 15 -12.07 27.80 -4.58
N LEU A 16 -11.36 28.47 -5.48
CA LEU A 16 -11.94 29.04 -6.70
C LEU A 16 -12.18 27.97 -7.78
N LEU A 17 -11.29 26.98 -7.89
CA LEU A 17 -11.41 25.94 -8.90
C LEU A 17 -12.64 25.05 -8.66
N LEU A 18 -13.00 24.80 -7.40
CA LEU A 18 -14.25 24.12 -7.05
C LEU A 18 -15.49 24.90 -7.50
N LYS A 19 -15.51 26.23 -7.32
CA LYS A 19 -16.62 27.09 -7.79
C LYS A 19 -16.75 27.08 -9.31
N VAL A 20 -15.62 27.17 -10.02
CA VAL A 20 -15.58 27.11 -11.49
C VAL A 20 -16.08 25.76 -12.00
N LYS A 21 -15.65 24.64 -11.40
CA LYS A 21 -16.15 23.30 -11.76
C LYS A 21 -17.65 23.16 -11.57
N LYS A 22 -18.19 23.69 -10.47
CA LYS A 22 -19.64 23.72 -10.20
C LYS A 22 -20.39 24.57 -11.23
N ALA A 23 -19.86 25.75 -11.58
CA ALA A 23 -20.45 26.62 -12.60
C ALA A 23 -20.42 25.99 -14.01
N LEU A 24 -19.39 25.18 -14.30
CA LEU A 24 -19.27 24.43 -15.55
C LEU A 24 -20.10 23.14 -15.59
N ALA A 25 -20.92 22.87 -14.56
CA ALA A 25 -21.67 21.62 -14.39
C ALA A 25 -20.80 20.35 -14.56
N GLN A 26 -19.52 20.45 -14.19
CA GLN A 26 -18.58 19.35 -14.30
C GLN A 26 -18.85 18.37 -13.15
N GLU A 27 -19.27 17.15 -13.48
CA GLU A 27 -19.51 16.12 -12.46
C GLU A 27 -18.29 15.95 -11.55
N GLU A 28 -18.54 15.94 -10.24
CA GLU A 28 -17.49 15.62 -9.28
C GLU A 28 -16.96 14.21 -9.59
N LYS A 29 -15.64 14.09 -9.74
CA LYS A 29 -15.02 12.79 -10.02
C LYS A 29 -15.51 11.80 -8.97
N LYS A 30 -16.17 10.73 -9.41
CA LYS A 30 -16.56 9.61 -8.56
C LYS A 30 -15.35 9.20 -7.73
N PRO A 31 -15.51 8.97 -6.41
CA PRO A 31 -14.41 8.55 -5.57
C PRO A 31 -13.82 7.27 -6.15
N VAL A 32 -12.61 7.38 -6.68
CA VAL A 32 -11.87 6.22 -7.19
C VAL A 32 -11.45 5.43 -5.98
N LYS A 33 -11.68 4.11 -5.99
CA LYS A 33 -11.17 3.22 -4.95
C LYS A 33 -9.68 3.46 -4.81
N VAL A 34 -9.22 3.71 -3.58
CA VAL A 34 -7.79 3.89 -3.32
C VAL A 34 -7.10 2.60 -3.71
N VAL A 35 -6.34 2.66 -4.81
CA VAL A 35 -5.58 1.53 -5.29
C VAL A 35 -4.32 1.47 -4.43
N THR A 36 -4.24 0.47 -3.55
CA THR A 36 -3.06 0.24 -2.72
C THR A 36 -2.00 -0.54 -3.48
N PHE A 37 -0.75 -0.43 -3.06
CA PHE A 37 0.35 -1.24 -3.61
C PHE A 37 0.03 -2.74 -3.57
N SER A 38 -0.57 -3.22 -2.48
CA SER A 38 -1.00 -4.61 -2.36
C SER A 38 -1.99 -5.01 -3.45
N SER A 39 -3.01 -4.17 -3.72
CA SER A 39 -4.00 -4.46 -4.75
C SER A 39 -3.42 -4.49 -6.16
N LEU A 40 -2.46 -3.59 -6.47
CA LEU A 40 -1.74 -3.60 -7.74
C LEU A 40 -0.87 -4.85 -7.88
N SER A 41 -0.10 -5.17 -6.85
CA SER A 41 0.78 -6.35 -6.87
C SER A 41 0.01 -7.66 -6.99
N GLN A 42 -1.16 -7.77 -6.35
CA GLN A 42 -2.05 -8.92 -6.47
C GLN A 42 -2.61 -9.05 -7.88
N ALA A 43 -3.08 -7.94 -8.47
CA ALA A 43 -3.57 -7.94 -9.84
C ALA A 43 -2.48 -8.27 -10.88
N LEU A 44 -1.24 -7.86 -10.62
CA LEU A 44 -0.10 -8.12 -11.49
C LEU A 44 0.40 -9.57 -11.40
N LEU A 45 0.57 -10.08 -10.18
CA LEU A 45 1.24 -11.36 -9.91
C LEU A 45 0.25 -12.53 -9.74
N ASN A 46 -1.05 -12.26 -9.77
CA ASN A 46 -2.14 -13.20 -9.43
C ASN A 46 -1.96 -13.91 -8.07
N THR A 47 -1.08 -13.36 -7.22
CA THR A 47 -0.67 -13.93 -5.94
C THR A 47 -0.47 -12.79 -4.95
N ASP A 48 -0.83 -13.02 -3.69
CA ASP A 48 -0.68 -12.02 -2.64
C ASP A 48 0.78 -11.97 -2.15
N PRO A 49 1.54 -10.89 -2.42
CA PRO A 49 2.94 -10.82 -2.02
C PRO A 49 3.10 -10.71 -0.51
N PHE A 50 2.04 -10.42 0.23
CA PHE A 50 2.05 -10.39 1.69
C PHE A 50 1.58 -11.70 2.30
N LYS A 51 1.42 -12.77 1.51
CA LYS A 51 1.12 -14.11 2.02
C LYS A 51 2.40 -14.94 2.10
N CYS A 52 2.65 -15.54 3.26
CA CYS A 52 3.79 -16.44 3.41
C CYS A 52 3.59 -17.67 2.52
N ILE A 53 4.59 -18.00 1.70
CA ILE A 53 4.55 -19.14 0.78
C ILE A 53 4.49 -20.48 1.55
N LEU A 54 5.05 -20.54 2.77
CA LEU A 54 5.12 -21.77 3.56
C LEU A 54 3.89 -22.00 4.45
N CYS A 55 3.48 -20.99 5.22
CA CYS A 55 2.35 -21.10 6.17
C CYS A 55 1.03 -20.52 5.65
N GLY A 56 1.04 -19.74 4.57
CA GLY A 56 -0.15 -19.02 4.10
C GLY A 56 -0.59 -17.87 5.02
N GLY A 57 0.15 -17.58 6.10
CA GLY A 57 -0.12 -16.48 7.02
C GLY A 57 0.20 -15.11 6.41
N LYS A 58 -0.42 -14.06 6.97
CA LYS A 58 -0.16 -12.68 6.56
C LYS A 58 1.23 -12.26 7.07
N MET A 59 2.10 -11.87 6.15
CA MET A 59 3.41 -11.31 6.45
C MET A 59 3.26 -9.85 6.88
N VAL A 60 3.88 -9.52 8.00
CA VAL A 60 3.99 -8.16 8.52
C VAL A 60 5.47 -7.87 8.71
N TYR A 61 5.87 -6.62 8.48
CA TYR A 61 7.23 -6.20 8.75
C TYR A 61 7.56 -6.40 10.23
N GLN A 62 8.68 -7.08 10.50
CA GLN A 62 9.13 -7.35 11.87
C GLN A 62 10.50 -6.70 12.15
N ARG A 63 11.49 -6.97 11.29
CA ARG A 63 12.83 -6.36 11.37
C ARG A 63 13.57 -6.50 10.04
N VAL A 64 14.54 -5.63 9.78
CA VAL A 64 15.52 -5.82 8.69
C VAL A 64 16.78 -6.46 9.27
N LEU A 65 17.34 -7.42 8.54
CA LEU A 65 18.62 -8.05 8.84
C LEU A 65 19.59 -7.74 7.70
N TYR A 66 20.75 -7.17 8.03
CA TYR A 66 21.81 -6.85 7.07
C TYR A 66 23.01 -7.77 7.27
N GLY A 67 23.75 -8.06 6.20
CA GLY A 67 25.04 -8.77 6.27
C GLY A 67 24.98 -10.26 6.62
N LEU A 68 23.80 -10.87 6.58
CA LEU A 68 23.62 -12.29 6.84
C LEU A 68 23.77 -13.14 5.57
N VAL A 69 24.41 -14.31 5.70
CA VAL A 69 24.49 -15.31 4.62
C VAL A 69 23.08 -15.84 4.33
N THR A 70 22.76 -16.09 3.05
CA THR A 70 21.44 -16.56 2.57
C THR A 70 20.88 -17.74 3.37
N LYS A 71 21.72 -18.71 3.77
CA LYS A 71 21.30 -19.84 4.60
C LYS A 71 20.73 -19.40 5.96
N SER A 72 21.40 -18.45 6.62
CA SER A 72 20.96 -17.93 7.92
C SER A 72 19.67 -17.11 7.80
N LEU A 73 19.47 -16.40 6.67
CA LEU A 73 18.22 -15.70 6.40
C LEU A 73 17.04 -16.68 6.23
N LEU A 74 17.25 -17.78 5.51
CA LEU A 74 16.24 -18.82 5.34
C LEU A 74 15.87 -19.53 6.64
N LEU A 75 16.84 -19.75 7.54
CA LEU A 75 16.57 -20.33 8.86
C LEU A 75 15.72 -19.38 9.70
N ASN A 76 16.06 -18.08 9.71
CA ASN A 76 15.28 -17.07 10.43
C ASN A 76 13.84 -16.95 9.90
N SER A 77 13.63 -17.00 8.58
CA SER A 77 12.28 -16.95 8.01
C SER A 77 11.44 -18.18 8.35
N LYS A 78 12.06 -19.38 8.38
CA LYS A 78 11.39 -20.62 8.82
C LYS A 78 10.98 -20.55 10.29
N ILE A 79 11.90 -20.19 11.19
CA ILE A 79 11.62 -20.04 12.62
C ILE A 79 10.45 -19.07 12.85
N ASN A 80 10.43 -17.94 12.14
CA ASN A 80 9.34 -16.97 12.26
C ASN A 80 7.99 -17.54 11.79
N CYS A 81 7.97 -18.31 10.70
CA CYS A 81 6.73 -18.97 10.21
C CYS A 81 6.25 -20.06 11.18
N ASP A 82 7.16 -20.81 11.82
CA ASP A 82 6.81 -21.81 12.83
C ASP A 82 6.29 -21.18 14.13
N LEU A 83 6.88 -20.06 14.56
CA LEU A 83 6.38 -19.27 15.70
C LEU A 83 4.97 -18.73 15.43
N GLN A 84 4.69 -18.26 14.21
CA GLN A 84 3.35 -17.82 13.83
C GLN A 84 2.33 -18.97 13.88
N LYS A 85 2.69 -20.18 13.42
CA LYS A 85 1.82 -21.37 13.54
C LYS A 85 1.51 -21.70 15.00
N ASN A 86 2.52 -21.67 15.87
CA ASN A 86 2.34 -22.01 17.28
C ASN A 86 1.52 -20.96 18.04
N GLN A 87 1.65 -19.66 17.73
CA GLN A 87 0.76 -18.63 18.28
C GLN A 87 -0.69 -18.82 17.82
N LEU A 88 -0.91 -19.20 16.55
CA LEU A 88 -2.26 -19.47 16.02
C LEU A 88 -2.89 -20.74 16.63
N LEU A 89 -2.09 -21.72 17.04
CA LEU A 89 -2.54 -22.94 17.74
C LEU A 89 -2.91 -22.69 19.21
N MET A 90 -2.35 -21.66 19.85
CA MET A 90 -2.62 -21.30 21.25
C MET A 90 -3.87 -20.41 21.44
N ILE A 91 -4.46 -19.90 20.36
CA ILE A 91 -5.67 -19.03 20.39
C ILE A 91 -6.95 -19.84 20.09
N LYS A 92 -6.82 -21.13 19.75
CA LYS A 92 -7.94 -22.07 19.56
C LYS A 92 -8.06 -22.98 20.77
#